data_AF-A0A9D4ZPQ2-F1
#
_entry.id   AF-A0A9D4ZPQ2-F1
#
_cell.length_a   1.000
_cell.length_b   1.000
_cell.length_c   1.000
_cell.angle_alpha   90.00
_cell.angle_beta   90.00
_cell.angle_gamma   90.00
#
_symmetry.space_group_name_H-M   'P 1'
#
loop_
_entity.id
_entity.type
_entity.pdbx_description
1 polymer ?
#
loop_
_entity_poly.entity_id
_entity_poly.type
_entity_poly.pdbx_seq_one_letter_code
_entity_poly.pdbx_strand_id
1 'polypeptide(L)'
;CLDAGSSDFFKIWACWCSHLYIEGQTLVALGSQQVRFFWIMDNYSTQPKAAVHLNLEFGGGLELLFGSIKSHSVDIPLKSDLEKLKMEHLLVWVKENLLRERSELFMKDKSVRPGVLVLINDCDWELCERLNATLENNDTVVFISTLHGG
;
A
#
# COMPACT_ATOMS: atom_id res chain seq x y z
N CYS A 1 -27.73 13.34 12.75
CA CYS A 1 -26.74 13.84 13.71
C CYS A 1 -26.64 12.87 14.87
N LEU A 2 -25.55 12.11 14.90
CA LEU A 2 -24.79 11.52 16.01
C LEU A 2 -24.11 10.24 15.50
N ASP A 3 -22.82 10.16 15.81
CA ASP A 3 -21.77 9.38 15.19
C ASP A 3 -21.75 7.87 15.53
N ALA A 4 -21.25 7.08 14.57
CA ALA A 4 -20.45 5.85 14.70
C ALA A 4 -20.43 5.22 13.30
N GLY A 5 -19.30 5.00 12.63
CA GLY A 5 -18.24 4.12 13.10
C GLY A 5 -18.44 2.76 12.41
N SER A 6 -17.48 2.40 11.54
CA SER A 6 -17.04 1.05 11.20
C SER A 6 -18.01 -0.13 11.39
N SER A 7 -18.10 -0.96 10.33
CA SER A 7 -18.59 -2.35 10.32
C SER A 7 -20.09 -2.57 10.57
N ASP A 8 -20.94 -2.32 9.57
CA ASP A 8 -22.27 -2.96 9.51
C ASP A 8 -22.87 -3.01 8.08
N PHE A 9 -22.03 -3.10 7.04
CA PHE A 9 -22.54 -3.32 5.67
C PHE A 9 -22.90 -4.79 5.36
N PHE A 10 -22.64 -5.72 6.29
CA PHE A 10 -22.91 -7.15 6.10
C PHE A 10 -24.30 -7.63 6.56
N LYS A 11 -25.17 -6.74 7.07
CA LYS A 11 -26.49 -7.13 7.61
C LYS A 11 -27.70 -6.65 6.83
N ILE A 12 -27.53 -5.97 5.70
CA ILE A 12 -28.66 -5.43 4.91
C ILE A 12 -29.00 -6.31 3.68
N TRP A 13 -28.11 -7.21 3.25
CA TRP A 13 -28.39 -8.03 2.05
C TRP A 13 -29.07 -9.38 2.31
N ALA A 14 -29.14 -9.83 3.57
CA ALA A 14 -29.74 -11.11 3.94
C ALA A 14 -31.24 -11.05 4.30
N CYS A 15 -31.93 -9.94 4.02
CA CYS A 15 -33.33 -9.74 4.43
C CYS A 15 -34.27 -9.36 3.29
N TRP A 16 -33.97 -9.78 2.05
CA TRP A 16 -34.92 -9.69 0.95
C TRP A 16 -34.86 -10.90 0.03
N CYS A 17 -35.11 -12.10 0.57
CA CYS A 17 -35.42 -13.27 -0.25
C CYS A 17 -36.36 -14.25 0.46
N SER A 18 -37.37 -13.72 1.16
CA SER A 18 -38.42 -14.53 1.80
C SER A 18 -39.80 -14.04 1.37
N HIS A 19 -40.06 -14.03 0.06
CA HIS A 19 -41.40 -14.20 -0.52
C HIS A 19 -41.28 -14.22 -2.06
N LEU A 20 -41.09 -15.40 -2.64
CA LEU A 20 -41.62 -15.65 -3.97
C LEU A 20 -42.11 -17.09 -4.05
N TYR A 21 -43.40 -17.20 -3.82
CA TYR A 21 -44.26 -18.32 -4.14
C TYR A 21 -44.44 -18.34 -5.65
N ILE A 22 -44.04 -19.42 -6.33
CA ILE A 22 -44.53 -19.72 -7.69
C ILE A 22 -44.84 -21.21 -7.77
N GLU A 23 -46.10 -21.48 -8.07
CA GLU A 23 -46.71 -22.78 -8.31
C GLU A 23 -46.10 -23.49 -9.53
N GLY A 24 -45.99 -24.82 -9.42
CA GLY A 24 -46.09 -25.73 -10.56
C GLY A 24 -44.94 -25.69 -11.56
N GLN A 25 -43.90 -26.49 -11.30
CA GLN A 25 -43.35 -27.45 -12.28
C GLN A 25 -42.31 -28.36 -11.61
N THR A 26 -42.35 -29.62 -12.02
CA THR A 26 -41.71 -30.81 -11.47
C THR A 26 -40.20 -30.67 -11.22
N LEU A 27 -39.78 -30.85 -9.96
CA LEU A 27 -38.38 -31.11 -9.61
C LEU A 27 -38.01 -32.53 -10.04
N VAL A 28 -37.20 -32.65 -11.09
CA VAL A 28 -36.44 -33.88 -11.36
C VAL A 28 -35.02 -33.65 -10.85
N ALA A 29 -34.74 -34.16 -9.65
CA ALA A 29 -33.37 -34.25 -9.15
C ALA A 29 -32.66 -35.40 -9.88
N LEU A 30 -31.99 -35.10 -10.99
CA LEU A 30 -30.88 -35.89 -11.52
C LEU A 30 -29.62 -35.15 -11.07
N GLY A 31 -28.89 -35.64 -10.09
CA GLY A 31 -28.02 -36.77 -10.30
C GLY A 31 -26.64 -36.24 -10.70
N SER A 32 -25.79 -36.02 -9.69
CA SER A 32 -24.32 -36.04 -9.80
C SER A 32 -23.69 -35.34 -11.01
N GLN A 33 -23.48 -34.03 -10.89
CA GLN A 33 -22.28 -33.38 -11.45
C GLN A 33 -22.05 -32.05 -10.74
N GLN A 34 -20.85 -31.91 -10.18
CA GLN A 34 -20.27 -30.64 -9.76
C GLN A 34 -20.39 -29.63 -10.90
N VAL A 35 -21.31 -28.67 -10.80
CA VAL A 35 -21.30 -27.51 -11.69
C VAL A 35 -20.95 -26.29 -10.84
N ARG A 36 -19.66 -25.93 -10.94
CA ARG A 36 -19.04 -24.65 -10.60
C ARG A 36 -20.02 -23.54 -10.23
N PHE A 37 -20.25 -23.34 -8.93
CA PHE A 37 -20.75 -22.09 -8.36
C PHE A 37 -19.63 -21.34 -7.62
N PHE A 38 -18.44 -21.27 -8.24
CA PHE A 38 -17.27 -20.53 -7.72
C PHE A 38 -16.71 -19.57 -8.78
N TRP A 39 -17.58 -18.78 -9.42
CA TRP A 39 -17.14 -17.81 -10.44
C TRP A 39 -17.90 -16.48 -10.43
N ILE A 40 -18.61 -16.14 -9.34
CA ILE A 40 -19.29 -14.83 -9.22
C ILE A 40 -19.04 -14.23 -7.82
N MET A 41 -17.76 -14.11 -7.43
CA MET A 41 -17.28 -13.10 -6.45
C MET A 41 -15.78 -12.78 -6.57
N ASP A 42 -15.01 -13.44 -7.44
CA ASP A 42 -13.59 -13.11 -7.68
C ASP A 42 -13.34 -11.94 -8.66
N ASN A 43 -14.40 -11.23 -9.08
CA ASN A 43 -14.29 -10.10 -10.01
C ASN A 43 -15.00 -8.83 -9.50
N TYR A 44 -15.05 -8.63 -8.18
CA TYR A 44 -15.36 -7.30 -7.64
C TYR A 44 -14.06 -6.51 -7.50
N SER A 45 -13.65 -5.95 -8.65
CA SER A 45 -12.93 -4.68 -8.71
C SER A 45 -11.43 -4.73 -8.37
N THR A 46 -10.63 -5.46 -9.13
CA THR A 46 -9.26 -4.99 -9.43
C THR A 46 -9.36 -3.78 -10.36
N GLN A 47 -9.79 -2.64 -9.83
CA GLN A 47 -9.46 -1.37 -10.48
C GLN A 47 -7.93 -1.30 -10.54
N PRO A 48 -7.34 -0.74 -11.61
CA PRO A 48 -5.93 -0.38 -11.57
C PRO A 48 -5.77 0.62 -10.41
N LYS A 49 -5.24 0.15 -9.28
CA LYS A 49 -4.92 0.98 -8.14
C LYS A 49 -3.86 1.98 -8.62
N ALA A 50 -4.18 3.27 -8.69
CA ALA A 50 -3.21 4.27 -9.15
C ALA A 50 -1.89 4.06 -8.38
N ALA A 51 -0.78 4.04 -9.11
CA ALA A 51 0.54 3.84 -8.53
C ALA A 51 1.44 4.99 -8.92
N VAL A 52 2.33 5.38 -8.02
CA VAL A 52 3.37 6.38 -8.27
C VAL A 52 4.68 5.64 -8.45
N HIS A 53 5.30 5.81 -9.61
CA HIS A 53 6.62 5.30 -9.90
C HIS A 53 7.66 6.22 -9.26
N LEU A 54 8.52 5.70 -8.38
CA LEU A 54 9.60 6.43 -7.73
C LEU A 54 10.94 5.74 -7.91
N ASN A 55 12.01 6.52 -7.92
CA ASN A 55 13.37 6.02 -7.78
C ASN A 55 13.88 6.27 -6.36
N LEU A 56 14.24 5.22 -5.64
CA LEU A 56 14.78 5.31 -4.29
C LEU A 56 16.26 4.96 -4.31
N GLU A 57 17.09 5.83 -3.74
CA GLU A 57 18.52 5.60 -3.66
C GLU A 57 18.99 5.53 -2.21
N PHE A 58 19.80 4.52 -1.91
CA PHE A 58 20.38 4.30 -0.57
C PHE A 58 21.90 4.38 -0.66
N GLY A 59 22.48 5.22 0.19
CA GLY A 59 23.92 5.42 0.29
C GLY A 59 24.40 5.54 1.73
N GLY A 60 25.73 5.64 1.89
CA GLY A 60 26.36 5.74 3.21
C GLY A 60 26.28 4.45 4.03
N GLY A 61 26.21 3.29 3.37
CA GLY A 61 26.12 1.97 4.00
C GLY A 61 24.68 1.49 4.21
N LEU A 62 23.67 2.32 3.92
CA LEU A 62 22.26 1.91 3.99
C LEU A 62 21.89 0.88 2.95
N GLU A 63 22.59 0.83 1.80
CA GLU A 63 22.32 -0.15 0.74
C GLU A 63 22.36 -1.59 1.25
N LEU A 64 23.16 -1.88 2.29
CA LEU A 64 23.26 -3.20 2.91
C LEU A 64 21.92 -3.66 3.51
N LEU A 65 21.12 -2.74 4.06
CA LEU A 65 19.81 -3.04 4.65
C LEU A 65 18.75 -3.39 3.60
N PHE A 66 18.98 -3.01 2.35
CA PHE A 66 18.08 -3.20 1.21
C PHE A 66 18.62 -4.25 0.21
N GLY A 67 19.54 -5.12 0.68
CA GLY A 67 20.08 -6.22 -0.12
C GLY A 67 21.31 -5.85 -0.94
N SER A 68 22.10 -4.86 -0.50
CA SER A 68 23.29 -4.34 -1.19
C SER A 68 23.00 -3.74 -2.57
N ILE A 69 21.78 -3.23 -2.75
CA ILE A 69 21.34 -2.53 -3.96
C ILE A 69 21.24 -1.05 -3.63
N LYS A 70 21.79 -0.20 -4.52
CA LYS A 70 21.81 1.25 -4.31
C LYS A 70 20.56 1.95 -4.81
N SER A 71 20.07 1.59 -6.00
CA SER A 71 18.90 2.22 -6.63
C SER A 71 17.78 1.20 -6.79
N HIS A 72 16.58 1.60 -6.39
CA HIS A 72 15.35 0.82 -6.45
C HIS A 72 14.27 1.63 -7.16
N SER A 73 13.89 1.20 -8.35
CA SER A 73 12.68 1.68 -9.02
C SER A 73 11.47 0.94 -8.47
N VAL A 74 10.52 1.66 -7.87
CA VAL A 74 9.36 1.07 -7.19
C VAL A 74 8.06 1.74 -7.59
N ASP A 75 7.01 0.94 -7.68
CA ASP A 75 5.64 1.41 -7.92
C ASP A 75 4.85 1.34 -6.63
N ILE A 76 4.52 2.51 -6.07
CA ILE A 76 3.83 2.60 -4.79
C ILE A 76 2.34 2.79 -5.02
N PRO A 77 1.51 1.84 -4.56
CA PRO A 77 0.09 1.88 -4.84
C PRO A 77 -0.63 2.87 -3.92
N LEU A 78 -1.31 3.86 -4.51
CA LEU A 78 -2.17 4.84 -3.84
C LEU A 78 -3.49 4.24 -3.43
N LYS A 79 -4.11 4.75 -2.35
CA LYS A 79 -5.44 4.26 -1.93
C LYS A 79 -6.56 4.76 -2.84
N SER A 80 -6.38 5.94 -3.44
CA SER A 80 -7.32 6.60 -4.35
C SER A 80 -6.56 7.45 -5.37
N ASP A 81 -7.11 7.60 -6.58
CA ASP A 81 -6.50 8.38 -7.67
C ASP A 81 -6.39 9.89 -7.35
N LEU A 82 -7.14 10.37 -6.36
CA LEU A 82 -7.15 11.76 -5.89
C LEU A 82 -6.17 12.01 -4.74
N GLU A 83 -5.59 10.97 -4.14
CA GLU A 83 -4.69 11.10 -2.99
C GLU A 83 -3.25 11.24 -3.47
N LYS A 84 -2.56 12.29 -3.03
CA LYS A 84 -1.13 12.45 -3.29
C LYS A 84 -0.31 11.53 -2.38
N LEU A 85 0.72 10.90 -2.93
CA LEU A 85 1.67 10.14 -2.12
C LEU A 85 2.43 11.12 -1.21
N LYS A 86 2.50 10.80 0.08
CA LYS A 86 3.28 11.58 1.05
C LYS A 86 4.53 10.81 1.47
N MET A 87 5.55 11.55 1.90
CA MET A 87 6.77 10.97 2.45
C MET A 87 6.52 10.02 3.63
N GLU A 88 5.56 10.34 4.52
CA GLU A 88 5.19 9.43 5.62
C GLU A 88 4.74 8.04 5.12
N HIS A 89 3.95 8.00 4.03
CA HIS A 89 3.45 6.76 3.45
C HIS A 89 4.56 6.01 2.72
N LEU A 90 5.46 6.72 2.04
CA LEU A 90 6.65 6.15 1.43
C LEU A 90 7.50 5.42 2.47
N LEU A 91 7.80 6.05 3.60
CA LEU A 91 8.65 5.46 4.63
C LEU A 91 8.08 4.16 5.21
N VAL A 92 6.77 4.13 5.46
CA VAL A 92 6.08 2.90 5.92
C VAL A 92 6.17 1.82 4.84
N TRP A 93 5.91 2.17 3.58
CA TRP A 93 5.98 1.22 2.48
C TRP A 93 7.39 0.64 2.29
N VAL A 94 8.43 1.48 2.32
CA VAL A 94 9.83 1.07 2.22
C VAL A 94 10.21 0.10 3.32
N LYS A 95 9.79 0.39 4.56
CA LYS A 95 10.00 -0.48 5.72
C LYS A 95 9.35 -1.85 5.55
N GLU A 96 8.15 -1.91 4.97
CA GLU A 96 7.40 -3.16 4.83
C GLU A 96 7.80 -3.98 3.60
N ASN A 97 8.27 -3.35 2.52
CA ASN A 97 8.46 -4.00 1.22
C ASN A 97 9.93 -4.15 0.81
N LEU A 98 10.80 -3.19 1.12
CA LEU A 98 12.19 -3.18 0.65
C LEU A 98 13.18 -3.61 1.72
N LEU A 99 12.91 -3.23 2.97
CA LEU A 99 13.83 -3.46 4.07
C LEU A 99 13.96 -4.97 4.37
N ARG A 100 15.20 -5.48 4.33
CA ARG A 100 15.51 -6.89 4.64
C ARG A 100 16.08 -7.10 6.04
N GLU A 101 16.72 -6.06 6.56
CA GLU A 101 17.37 -6.04 7.86
C GLU A 101 16.47 -5.39 8.93
N ARG A 102 17.04 -5.10 10.11
CA ARG A 102 16.30 -4.50 11.23
C ARG A 102 15.85 -3.06 10.92
N SER A 103 14.55 -2.80 11.06
CA SER A 103 13.96 -1.46 10.82
C SER A 103 14.47 -0.36 11.74
N GLU A 104 14.96 -0.71 12.92
CA GLU A 104 15.55 0.20 13.91
C GLU A 104 16.85 0.86 13.41
N LEU A 105 17.54 0.27 12.44
CA LEU A 105 18.77 0.83 11.86
C LEU A 105 18.48 1.99 10.91
N PHE A 106 17.32 1.97 10.26
CA PHE A 106 16.90 2.96 9.26
C PHE A 106 15.90 3.98 9.82
N MET A 107 14.89 3.52 10.56
CA MET A 107 13.82 4.35 11.10
C MET A 107 13.81 4.36 12.62
N LYS A 108 13.36 5.49 13.18
CA LYS A 108 13.03 5.64 14.58
C LYS A 108 11.61 6.18 14.70
N ASP A 109 10.74 5.45 15.41
CA ASP A 109 9.33 5.76 15.58
C ASP A 109 8.59 5.87 14.23
N LYS A 110 8.26 7.09 13.80
CA LYS A 110 7.55 7.39 12.54
C LYS A 110 8.40 8.13 11.50
N SER A 111 9.68 8.35 11.80
CA SER A 111 10.60 9.12 10.95
C SER A 111 11.90 8.37 10.71
N VAL A 112 12.75 8.91 9.84
CA VAL A 112 14.12 8.42 9.65
C VAL A 112 14.96 8.70 10.90
N ARG A 113 15.94 7.84 11.16
CA ARG A 113 16.84 7.99 12.30
C ARG A 113 17.73 9.24 12.16
N PRO A 114 18.01 9.99 13.25
CA PRO A 114 19.00 11.06 13.22
C PRO A 114 20.36 10.57 12.70
N GLY A 115 20.95 11.28 11.74
CA GLY A 115 22.14 10.84 11.00
C GLY A 115 21.85 10.15 9.66
N VAL A 116 20.60 10.16 9.22
CA VAL A 116 20.20 9.87 7.84
C VAL A 116 19.72 11.18 7.21
N LEU A 117 20.37 11.59 6.12
CA LEU A 117 19.94 12.70 5.28
C LEU A 117 18.97 12.17 4.22
N VAL A 118 17.91 12.92 3.97
CA VAL A 118 16.90 12.60 2.97
C VAL A 118 16.83 13.75 1.97
N LEU A 119 16.99 13.42 0.69
CA LEU A 119 16.86 14.35 -0.42
C LEU A 119 15.69 13.94 -1.29
N ILE A 120 14.88 14.90 -1.72
CA ILE A 120 13.80 14.72 -2.69
C ILE A 120 14.18 15.54 -3.92
N ASN A 121 14.45 14.89 -5.06
CA ASN A 121 14.94 15.53 -6.28
C ASN A 121 16.13 16.45 -6.02
N ASP A 122 17.16 15.94 -5.32
CA ASP A 122 18.37 16.67 -4.90
C ASP A 122 18.14 17.86 -3.94
N CYS A 123 16.90 18.07 -3.48
CA CYS A 123 16.55 19.09 -2.50
C CYS A 123 16.49 18.49 -1.09
N ASP A 124 17.00 19.22 -0.10
CA ASP A 124 16.89 18.81 1.30
C ASP A 124 15.41 18.77 1.72
N TRP A 125 14.95 17.60 2.19
CA TRP A 125 13.57 17.39 2.62
C TRP A 125 13.14 18.31 3.78
N GLU A 126 14.09 18.88 4.53
CA GLU A 126 13.85 19.87 5.58
C GLU A 126 13.17 21.11 5.00
N LEU A 127 13.42 21.42 3.73
CA LEU A 127 12.80 22.52 2.97
C LEU A 127 11.48 22.10 2.31
N CYS A 128 11.24 20.79 2.15
CA CYS A 128 10.08 20.21 1.48
C CYS A 128 9.02 19.70 2.47
N GLU A 129 8.88 20.33 3.64
CA GLU A 129 7.89 19.94 4.67
C GLU A 129 8.09 18.53 5.28
N ARG A 130 9.30 17.93 5.13
CA ARG A 130 9.71 16.64 5.70
C ARG A 130 8.71 15.50 5.42
N LEU A 131 7.97 15.06 6.44
CA LEU A 131 7.03 13.94 6.37
C LEU A 131 5.77 14.26 5.54
N ASN A 132 5.46 15.55 5.38
CA ASN A 132 4.29 16.02 4.63
C ASN A 132 4.59 16.26 3.14
N ALA A 133 5.85 16.13 2.72
CA ALA A 133 6.26 16.29 1.33
C ALA A 133 5.41 15.41 0.42
N THR A 134 4.81 16.00 -0.61
CA THR A 134 4.08 15.25 -1.63
C THR A 134 5.02 14.80 -2.72
N LEU A 135 4.98 13.51 -3.06
CA LEU A 135 5.80 12.89 -4.08
C LEU A 135 4.99 12.65 -5.35
N GLU A 136 5.62 12.86 -6.49
CA GLU A 136 5.05 12.72 -7.83
C GLU A 136 5.78 11.64 -8.64
N ASN A 137 5.22 11.33 -9.80
CA ASN A 137 5.73 10.25 -10.64
C ASN A 137 7.11 10.60 -11.21
N ASN A 138 8.04 9.66 -11.11
CA ASN A 138 9.46 9.78 -11.45
C ASN A 138 10.29 10.64 -10.49
N ASP A 139 9.77 10.97 -9.31
CA ASP A 139 10.60 11.61 -8.28
C ASP A 139 11.70 10.67 -7.81
N THR A 140 12.85 11.27 -7.48
CA THR A 140 14.00 10.57 -6.91
C THR A 140 14.14 10.92 -5.44
N VAL A 141 14.13 9.93 -4.57
CA VAL A 141 14.33 10.10 -3.12
C VAL A 141 15.62 9.41 -2.70
N VAL A 142 16.56 10.17 -2.17
CA VAL A 142 17.89 9.68 -1.79
C VAL A 142 18.02 9.66 -0.27
N PHE A 143 18.44 8.54 0.30
CA PHE A 143 18.74 8.34 1.71
C PHE A 143 20.23 8.13 1.89
N ILE A 144 20.89 9.02 2.63
CA ILE A 144 22.34 8.95 2.86
C ILE A 144 22.58 8.84 4.37
N SER A 145 23.16 7.74 4.84
CA SER A 145 23.62 7.71 6.23
C SER A 145 24.96 8.42 6.38
N THR A 146 25.02 9.38 7.29
CA THR A 146 26.23 10.11 7.65
C THR A 146 26.88 9.58 8.93
N LEU A 147 26.24 8.62 9.61
CA LEU A 147 26.65 8.16 10.93
C LEU A 147 27.43 6.83 10.92
N HIS A 148 27.42 6.07 9.81
CA HIS A 148 27.98 4.70 9.78
C HIS A 148 29.44 4.64 9.28
N GLY A 149 30.20 5.73 9.38
CA GLY A 149 31.62 5.77 9.04
C GLY A 149 32.50 5.68 10.29
N GLY A 150 32.83 4.46 10.72
CA GLY A 150 33.81 4.17 11.78
C GLY A 150 34.52 2.86 11.50
#